data_AF-A0AAD6WWB5-F1
#
_entry.id   AF-A0AAD6WWB5-F1
#
_cell.length_a   1.000
_cell.length_b   1.000
_cell.length_c   1.000
_cell.angle_alpha   90.00
_cell.angle_beta   90.00
_cell.angle_gamma   90.00
#
_symmetry.space_group_name_H-M   'P 1'
#
loop_
_entity.id
_entity.type
_entity.pdbx_description
1 polymer ?
#
loop_
_entity_poly.entity_id
_entity_poly.type
_entity_poly.pdbx_seq_one_letter_code
_entity_poly.pdbx_strand_id
1 'polypeptide(L)'
;MDGKRNRQVDQLIHTLINVALPNYIANHRVQQFGFHGPDLALQKRNEINKRADKITAEMIEEIEPGRLFTVKSETTPGLFYTVDLEAYKCQCPSFPAISFCKHICGVENNFPDLVAPRSLPVAS
;
A
#
# COMPACT_ATOMS: atom_id res chain seq x y z
N MET A 1 -9.14 29.39 31.15
CA MET A 1 -10.37 29.42 30.32
C MET A 1 -10.40 28.13 29.49
N ASP A 2 -10.50 26.97 30.17
CA ASP A 2 -10.08 25.68 29.59
C ASP A 2 -11.23 24.71 29.29
N GLY A 3 -12.43 24.98 29.83
CA GLY A 3 -13.59 24.09 29.66
C GLY A 3 -14.22 24.07 28.25
N LYS A 4 -13.93 25.06 27.40
CA LYS A 4 -14.54 25.19 26.05
C LYS A 4 -13.82 24.34 25.00
N ARG A 5 -12.50 24.16 25.13
CA ARG A 5 -11.68 23.30 24.26
C ARG A 5 -11.92 21.82 24.54
N ASN A 6 -12.03 21.42 25.81
CA ASN A 6 -12.32 20.03 26.16
C ASN A 6 -13.67 19.57 25.62
N ARG A 7 -14.71 20.42 25.67
CA ARG A 7 -16.02 20.06 25.08
C ARG A 7 -15.97 19.82 23.57
N GLN A 8 -15.16 20.56 22.83
CA GLN A 8 -14.99 20.34 21.39
C GLN A 8 -14.26 19.03 21.11
N VAL A 9 -13.23 18.72 21.89
CA VAL A 9 -12.51 17.44 21.79
C VAL A 9 -13.42 16.27 22.17
N ASP A 10 -14.18 16.37 23.26
CA ASP A 10 -15.13 15.34 23.70
C ASP A 10 -16.23 15.12 22.66
N GLN A 11 -16.73 16.20 22.05
CA GLN A 11 -17.72 16.12 20.98
C GLN A 11 -17.13 15.48 19.70
N LEU A 12 -15.86 15.75 19.40
CA LEU A 12 -15.15 15.11 18.30
C LEU A 12 -14.95 13.61 18.55
N ILE A 13 -14.49 13.26 19.76
CA ILE A 13 -14.31 11.87 20.21
C ILE A 13 -15.64 11.13 20.16
N HIS A 14 -16.71 11.72 20.70
CA HIS A 14 -18.04 11.17 20.67
C HIS A 14 -18.51 10.93 19.22
N THR A 15 -18.29 11.89 18.32
CA THR A 15 -18.69 11.76 16.92
C THR A 15 -17.89 10.67 16.21
N LEU A 16 -16.58 10.60 16.45
CA LEU A 16 -15.72 9.58 15.86
C LEU A 16 -16.11 8.18 16.34
N ILE A 17 -16.34 7.99 17.65
CA ILE A 17 -16.63 6.68 18.24
C ILE A 17 -18.06 6.24 17.97
N ASN A 18 -19.05 7.14 18.10
CA ASN A 18 -20.46 6.75 18.09
C ASN A 18 -21.13 6.90 16.72
N VAL A 19 -20.52 7.66 15.80
CA VAL A 19 -21.10 7.90 14.47
C VAL A 19 -20.19 7.39 13.36
N ALA A 20 -18.92 7.79 13.35
CA ALA A 20 -18.02 7.42 12.25
C ALA A 20 -17.61 5.94 12.32
N LEU A 21 -17.15 5.44 13.47
CA LEU A 21 -16.68 4.07 13.64
C LEU A 21 -17.77 3.02 13.30
N PRO A 22 -19.02 3.16 13.80
CA PRO A 22 -20.07 2.18 13.51
C PRO A 22 -20.48 2.20 12.04
N ASN A 23 -20.52 3.38 11.41
CA ASN A 23 -20.74 3.50 9.98
C ASN A 23 -19.62 2.83 9.17
N TYR A 24 -18.36 3.01 9.57
CA TYR A 24 -17.23 2.31 8.94
C TYR A 24 -17.34 0.79 9.08
N ILE A 25 -17.67 0.28 10.28
CA ILE A 25 -17.83 -1.15 10.53
C ILE A 25 -19.02 -1.73 9.73
N ALA A 26 -20.15 -1.02 9.70
CA ALA A 26 -21.33 -1.42 8.95
C ALA A 26 -21.03 -1.44 7.44
N ASN A 27 -20.41 -0.39 6.91
CA ASN A 27 -20.01 -0.32 5.51
C ASN A 27 -19.00 -1.41 5.15
N HIS A 28 -18.00 -1.67 6.01
CA HIS A 28 -17.04 -2.74 5.83
C HIS A 28 -17.72 -4.12 5.81
N ARG A 29 -18.68 -4.38 6.69
CA ARG A 29 -19.49 -5.62 6.68
C ARG A 29 -20.29 -5.75 5.39
N VAL A 30 -20.95 -4.68 4.94
CA VAL A 30 -21.74 -4.71 3.68
C VAL A 30 -20.83 -4.91 2.45
N GLN A 31 -19.61 -4.36 2.47
CA GLN A 31 -18.59 -4.61 1.44
C GLN A 31 -18.10 -6.07 1.46
N GLN A 32 -17.95 -6.71 2.63
CA GLN A 32 -17.63 -8.14 2.73
C GLN A 32 -18.69 -9.03 2.07
N PHE A 33 -19.96 -8.62 2.12
CA PHE A 33 -21.06 -9.33 1.44
C PHE A 33 -21.22 -8.94 -0.05
N GLY A 34 -20.32 -8.11 -0.60
CA GLY A 34 -20.28 -7.78 -2.03
C GLY A 34 -21.30 -6.74 -2.51
N PHE A 35 -22.11 -6.16 -1.62
CA PHE A 35 -23.19 -5.23 -1.99
C PHE A 35 -22.72 -3.81 -2.39
N HIS A 36 -21.50 -3.42 -2.01
CA HIS A 36 -20.92 -2.11 -2.35
C HIS A 36 -19.63 -2.17 -3.17
N GLY A 37 -19.29 -3.35 -3.71
CA GLY A 37 -17.98 -3.59 -4.32
C GLY A 37 -16.85 -3.60 -3.27
N PRO A 38 -15.64 -4.04 -3.64
CA PRO A 38 -14.48 -3.94 -2.77
C PRO A 38 -14.18 -2.46 -2.48
N ASP A 39 -13.62 -2.18 -1.30
CA ASP A 39 -13.00 -0.88 -1.02
C ASP A 39 -12.12 -0.47 -2.22
N LEU A 40 -12.30 0.74 -2.74
CA LEU A 40 -11.56 1.26 -3.90
C LEU A 40 -10.05 1.11 -3.72
N ALA A 41 -9.56 1.21 -2.48
CA ALA A 41 -8.17 0.95 -2.14
C ALA A 41 -7.79 -0.53 -2.32
N LEU A 42 -8.65 -1.45 -1.88
CA LEU A 42 -8.46 -2.89 -2.04
C LEU A 42 -8.55 -3.31 -3.52
N GLN A 43 -9.49 -2.74 -4.28
CA GLN A 43 -9.58 -2.94 -5.73
C GLN A 43 -8.30 -2.51 -6.44
N LYS A 44 -7.82 -1.28 -6.17
CA LYS A 44 -6.56 -0.79 -6.73
C LYS A 44 -5.38 -1.68 -6.35
N ARG A 45 -5.32 -2.14 -5.10
CA ARG A 45 -4.25 -3.04 -4.64
C ARG A 45 -4.27 -4.38 -5.38
N ASN A 46 -5.45 -4.96 -5.55
CA ASN A 46 -5.61 -6.20 -6.32
C ASN A 46 -5.23 -6.02 -7.80
N GLU A 47 -5.58 -4.89 -8.41
CA GLU A 47 -5.15 -4.57 -9.77
C GLU A 47 -3.63 -4.42 -9.88
N ILE A 48 -3.00 -3.81 -8.89
CA ILE A 48 -1.55 -3.65 -8.83
C ILE A 48 -0.87 -5.00 -8.69
N ASN A 49 -1.36 -5.86 -7.81
CA ASN A 49 -0.83 -7.22 -7.65
C ASN A 49 -0.91 -8.00 -8.97
N LYS A 50 -2.07 -7.99 -9.63
CA LYS A 50 -2.24 -8.63 -10.96
C LYS A 50 -1.27 -8.08 -12.02
N ARG A 51 -0.91 -6.80 -11.94
CA ARG A 51 0.08 -6.20 -12.85
C ARG A 51 1.51 -6.51 -12.43
N ALA A 52 1.77 -6.68 -11.14
CA ALA A 52 3.07 -7.07 -10.61
C ALA A 52 3.43 -8.50 -11.02
N ASP A 53 2.45 -9.40 -11.15
CA ASP A 53 2.65 -10.78 -11.64
C ASP A 53 3.27 -10.84 -13.05
N LYS A 54 3.18 -9.75 -13.83
CA LYS A 54 3.81 -9.66 -15.15
C LYS A 54 5.30 -9.33 -15.11
N ILE A 55 5.79 -8.85 -13.96
CA ILE A 55 7.19 -8.50 -13.76
C ILE A 55 7.93 -9.77 -13.36
N THR A 56 8.65 -10.33 -14.32
CA THR A 56 9.50 -11.49 -14.09
C THR A 56 10.86 -11.05 -13.53
N ALA A 57 11.58 -11.98 -12.88
CA ALA A 57 12.92 -11.71 -12.36
C ALA A 57 13.89 -11.14 -13.42
N GLU A 58 13.76 -11.56 -14.68
CA GLU A 58 14.57 -11.07 -15.81
C GLU A 58 14.34 -9.58 -16.14
N MET A 59 13.19 -9.04 -15.75
CA MET A 59 12.87 -7.62 -15.90
C MET A 59 13.44 -6.77 -14.77
N ILE A 60 14.01 -7.41 -13.75
CA ILE A 60 14.54 -6.75 -12.56
C ILE A 60 16.06 -6.87 -12.59
N GLU A 61 16.72 -5.72 -12.51
CA GLU A 61 18.16 -5.63 -12.35
C GLU A 61 18.46 -5.03 -10.98
N GLU A 62 19.18 -5.78 -10.16
CA GLU A 62 19.64 -5.33 -8.85
C GLU A 62 20.88 -4.44 -9.03
N ILE A 63 20.78 -3.18 -8.61
CA ILE A 63 21.89 -2.22 -8.67
C ILE A 63 22.69 -2.26 -7.37
N GLU A 64 21.98 -2.26 -6.25
CA GLU A 64 22.56 -2.35 -4.91
C GLU A 64 21.87 -3.50 -4.17
N PRO A 65 22.62 -4.55 -3.78
CA PRO A 65 22.05 -5.75 -3.19
C PRO A 65 21.10 -5.45 -2.03
N GLY A 66 19.86 -5.92 -2.14
CA GLY A 66 18.84 -5.77 -1.09
C GLY A 66 18.27 -4.36 -0.91
N ARG A 67 18.64 -3.39 -1.74
CA ARG A 67 18.23 -2.00 -1.56
C ARG A 67 17.67 -1.37 -2.82
N LEU A 68 18.49 -1.30 -3.86
CA LEU A 68 18.20 -0.53 -5.06
C LEU A 68 18.06 -1.45 -6.27
N PHE A 69 16.90 -1.37 -6.90
CA PHE A 69 16.52 -2.18 -8.04
C PHE A 69 16.09 -1.28 -9.20
N THR A 70 16.25 -1.80 -10.41
CA THR A 70 15.66 -1.24 -11.62
C THR A 70 14.74 -2.24 -12.25
N VAL A 71 13.56 -1.78 -12.63
CA VAL A 71 12.53 -2.61 -13.28
C VAL A 71 12.28 -2.09 -14.68
N LYS A 72 12.40 -2.95 -15.68
CA LYS A 72 12.11 -2.64 -17.09
C LYS A 72 10.63 -2.34 -17.29
N SER A 73 10.34 -1.32 -18.09
CA SER A 73 8.97 -0.98 -18.48
C SER A 73 8.43 -1.99 -19.49
N GLU A 74 7.23 -2.52 -19.23
CA GLU A 74 6.50 -3.38 -20.18
C GLU A 74 6.07 -2.64 -21.46
N THR A 75 5.71 -1.36 -21.34
CA THR A 75 5.08 -0.60 -22.44
C THR A 75 6.06 0.17 -23.29
N THR A 76 7.23 0.50 -22.73
CA THR A 76 8.17 1.45 -23.32
C THR A 76 9.55 0.83 -23.31
N PRO A 77 10.04 0.34 -24.47
CA PRO A 77 11.37 -0.21 -24.57
C PRO A 77 12.43 0.82 -24.14
N GLY A 78 13.41 0.39 -23.34
CA GLY A 78 14.51 1.26 -22.87
C GLY A 78 14.15 2.18 -21.70
N LEU A 79 12.92 2.14 -21.18
CA LEU A 79 12.56 2.84 -19.95
C LEU A 79 12.71 1.91 -18.75
N PHE A 80 13.36 2.41 -17.70
CA PHE A 80 13.59 1.69 -16.46
C PHE A 80 13.08 2.52 -15.29
N TYR A 81 12.45 1.86 -14.32
CA TYR A 81 11.99 2.49 -13.09
C TYR A 81 12.88 2.05 -11.94
N THR A 82 13.46 3.02 -11.24
CA THR A 82 14.21 2.75 -10.01
C THR A 82 13.23 2.50 -8.86
N VAL A 83 13.51 1.44 -8.10
CA VAL A 83 12.81 1.01 -6.90
C VAL A 83 13.83 0.96 -5.77
N ASP A 84 13.56 1.69 -4.70
CA ASP A 84 14.32 1.67 -3.46
C ASP A 84 13.43 1.01 -2.39
N LEU A 85 13.80 -0.20 -1.97
CA LEU A 85 13.04 -0.95 -0.97
C LEU A 85 13.26 -0.42 0.45
N GLU A 86 14.43 0.17 0.73
CA GLU A 86 14.77 0.72 2.04
C GLU A 86 13.97 2.01 2.30
N ALA A 87 14.01 2.94 1.34
CA ALA A 87 13.22 4.17 1.40
C ALA A 87 11.74 3.95 1.06
N TYR A 88 11.37 2.75 0.61
CA TYR A 88 10.06 2.38 0.09
C TYR A 88 9.56 3.38 -0.96
N LYS A 89 10.35 3.60 -2.02
CA LYS A 89 10.08 4.57 -3.07
C LYS A 89 10.23 3.96 -4.45
N CYS A 90 9.40 4.42 -5.38
CA CYS A 90 9.56 4.12 -6.80
C CYS A 90 9.42 5.39 -7.62
N GLN A 91 10.22 5.49 -8.69
CA GLN A 91 10.19 6.64 -9.61
C GLN A 91 9.04 6.58 -10.63
N CYS A 92 8.19 5.55 -10.59
CA CYS A 92 7.08 5.45 -11.54
C CYS A 92 5.98 6.47 -11.22
N PRO A 93 5.29 7.01 -12.25
CA PRO A 93 4.22 7.99 -12.07
C PRO A 93 3.06 7.51 -11.18
N SER A 94 2.85 6.19 -11.12
CA SER A 94 1.77 5.58 -10.33
C SER A 94 2.07 5.54 -8.83
N PHE A 95 3.33 5.68 -8.42
CA PHE A 95 3.73 5.52 -7.03
C PHE A 95 3.23 6.62 -6.09
N PRO A 96 3.40 7.94 -6.37
CA PRO A 96 3.00 8.99 -5.44
C PRO A 96 1.49 9.05 -5.15
N ALA A 97 0.67 8.49 -6.04
CA ALA A 97 -0.78 8.54 -5.92
C ALA A 97 -1.34 7.68 -4.77
N ILE A 98 -0.66 6.59 -4.42
CA ILE A 98 -1.12 5.60 -3.44
C ILE A 98 0.02 4.99 -2.61
N SER A 99 1.24 5.53 -2.74
CA SER A 99 2.46 5.05 -2.10
C SER A 99 2.72 3.55 -2.29
N PHE A 100 2.21 2.98 -3.39
CA PHE A 100 2.32 1.57 -3.73
C PHE A 100 2.24 1.42 -5.26
N CYS A 101 3.03 0.54 -5.84
CA CYS A 101 3.02 0.36 -7.30
C CYS A 101 3.40 -1.06 -7.69
N LYS A 102 3.13 -1.39 -8.95
CA LYS A 102 3.44 -2.72 -9.48
C LYS A 102 4.93 -3.05 -9.42
N HIS A 103 5.82 -2.06 -9.53
CA HIS A 103 7.27 -2.29 -9.51
C HIS A 103 7.77 -2.68 -8.11
N ILE A 104 7.31 -2.00 -7.05
CA ILE A 104 7.63 -2.40 -5.67
C ILE A 104 7.11 -3.83 -5.43
N CYS A 105 5.83 -4.06 -5.72
CA CYS A 105 5.23 -5.38 -5.54
C CYS A 105 5.94 -6.47 -6.36
N GLY A 106 6.35 -6.16 -7.60
CA GLY A 106 7.07 -7.10 -8.47
C GLY A 106 8.45 -7.45 -7.91
N VAL A 107 9.19 -6.47 -7.37
CA VAL A 107 10.46 -6.72 -6.69
C VAL A 107 10.24 -7.55 -5.43
N GLU A 108 9.26 -7.19 -4.58
CA GLU A 108 8.95 -7.94 -3.36
C GLU A 108 8.57 -9.41 -3.65
N ASN A 109 7.82 -9.66 -4.73
CA ASN A 109 7.40 -11.01 -5.12
C ASN A 109 8.57 -11.87 -5.63
N ASN A 110 9.53 -11.28 -6.33
CA ASN A 110 10.69 -12.01 -6.88
C ASN A 110 11.84 -12.14 -5.87
N PHE A 111 11.88 -11.28 -4.85
CA PHE A 111 12.92 -11.23 -3.83
C PHE A 111 12.34 -11.26 -2.40
N PRO A 112 11.59 -12.31 -2.02
CA PRO A 112 10.89 -12.37 -0.74
C PRO A 112 11.84 -12.35 0.48
N ASP A 113 13.07 -12.84 0.33
CA ASP A 113 14.06 -12.91 1.40
C ASP A 113 14.51 -11.52 1.88
N LEU A 114 14.43 -10.51 1.00
CA LEU A 114 14.77 -9.11 1.30
C LEU A 114 13.63 -8.38 2.01
N VAL A 115 12.43 -8.96 1.97
CA VAL A 115 11.18 -8.41 2.52
C VAL A 115 10.79 -9.12 3.82
N ALA A 116 11.69 -9.96 4.37
CA ALA A 116 11.49 -10.69 5.62
C ALA A 116 10.76 -9.81 6.65
N PRO A 117 9.72 -10.35 7.32
CA PRO A 117 8.70 -9.55 7.94
C PRO A 117 9.38 -8.59 8.90
N ARG A 118 9.12 -7.28 8.76
CA ARG A 118 9.17 -6.37 9.90
C ARG A 118 8.27 -7.02 10.93
N SER A 119 8.87 -7.81 11.81
CA SER A 119 8.18 -8.65 12.76
C SER A 119 7.22 -7.75 13.49
N LEU A 120 5.91 -7.98 13.27
CA LEU A 120 4.93 -7.52 14.22
C LEU A 120 5.41 -8.07 15.56
N PRO A 121 5.61 -7.23 16.59
CA PRO A 121 6.00 -7.74 17.89
C PRO A 121 4.94 -8.76 18.29
N VAL A 122 5.36 -10.02 18.38
CA VAL A 122 4.56 -11.07 18.99
C VAL A 122 4.41 -10.64 20.43
N ALA A 123 3.21 -10.19 20.79
CA ALA A 123 2.87 -9.87 22.16
C ALA A 123 3.01 -11.15 22.98
N SER A 124 4.00 -11.16 23.88
CA SER A 124 4.18 -12.14 24.94
C SER A 124 3.11 -12.03 26.01
#